data_AF-A0A930SAG4-F1
#
_entry.id   AF-A0A930SAG4-F1
#
_cell.length_a   1.000
_cell.length_b   1.000
_cell.length_c   1.000
_cell.angle_alpha   90.00
_cell.angle_beta   90.00
_cell.angle_gamma   90.00
#
_symmetry.space_group_name_H-M   'P 1'
#
loop_
_entity.id
_entity.type
_entity.pdbx_description
1 polymer ?
#
loop_
_entity_poly.entity_id
_entity_poly.type
_entity_poly.pdbx_seq_one_letter_code
_entity_poly.pdbx_strand_id
1 'polypeptide(L)'
;MKTSAIIEFKDTYASMECHELGYQTKETALAIISPTGHILSSTPLFRKVYGSNTAHIDQLPFNIDNLSITARGLSKKAKANLEDWIAHTIILPMDYDKSFTKHQELLHLLADSPIVESVQSLTYKTVKIHFSEALND
;
A
#
# COMPACT_ATOMS: atom_id res chain seq x y z
N MET A 1 11.96 24.31 -21.19
CA MET A 1 12.16 23.11 -20.33
C MET A 1 10.78 22.56 -20.06
N LYS A 2 10.45 21.35 -20.52
CA LYS A 2 9.09 20.80 -20.32
C LYS A 2 8.85 20.54 -18.83
N THR A 3 7.79 21.12 -18.28
CA THR A 3 7.39 20.91 -16.88
C THR A 3 6.94 19.45 -16.71
N SER A 4 7.43 18.79 -15.67
CA SER A 4 7.03 17.43 -15.34
C SER A 4 6.92 17.20 -13.84
N ALA A 5 6.09 16.24 -13.46
CA ALA A 5 5.95 15.77 -12.08
C ALA A 5 6.17 14.26 -12.01
N ILE A 6 6.72 13.80 -10.88
CA ILE A 6 6.74 12.39 -10.51
C ILE A 6 5.74 12.21 -9.38
N ILE A 7 4.77 11.32 -9.57
CA ILE A 7 3.78 10.96 -8.56
C ILE A 7 4.06 9.54 -8.09
N GLU A 8 4.21 9.38 -6.78
CA GLU A 8 4.29 8.09 -6.13
C GLU A 8 3.00 7.83 -5.35
N PHE A 9 2.28 6.78 -5.72
CA PHE A 9 1.08 6.35 -5.04
C PHE A 9 1.47 5.56 -3.78
N LYS A 10 1.18 6.16 -2.62
CA LYS A 10 1.40 5.52 -1.32
C LYS A 10 0.14 4.77 -0.90
N ASP A 11 0.35 3.59 -0.31
CA ASP A 11 -0.70 2.76 0.29
C ASP A 11 -1.83 2.38 -0.68
N THR A 12 -1.62 2.47 -2.00
CA THR A 12 -2.68 2.43 -3.01
C THR A 12 -3.53 1.17 -2.88
N TYR A 13 -2.90 0.00 -3.00
CA TYR A 13 -3.64 -1.26 -2.97
C TYR A 13 -4.24 -1.55 -1.60
N ALA A 14 -3.52 -1.27 -0.51
CA ALA A 14 -4.08 -1.45 0.83
C ALA A 14 -5.28 -0.53 1.07
N SER A 15 -5.23 0.72 0.59
CA SER A 15 -6.33 1.69 0.71
C SER A 15 -7.52 1.30 -0.15
N MET A 16 -7.27 0.73 -1.33
CA MET A 16 -8.32 0.25 -2.24
C MET A 16 -9.04 -0.96 -1.66
N GLU A 17 -8.30 -1.95 -1.14
CA GLU A 17 -8.91 -3.10 -0.48
C GLU A 17 -9.68 -2.68 0.78
N CYS A 18 -9.15 -1.74 1.57
CA CYS A 18 -9.91 -1.15 2.68
C CYS A 18 -11.25 -0.59 2.19
N HIS A 19 -11.25 0.22 1.13
CA HIS A 19 -12.48 0.80 0.60
C HIS A 19 -13.48 -0.24 0.12
N GLU A 20 -13.03 -1.25 -0.63
CA GLU A 20 -13.90 -2.31 -1.17
C GLU A 20 -14.48 -3.21 -0.07
N LEU A 21 -13.75 -3.41 1.01
CA LEU A 21 -14.20 -4.17 2.18
C LEU A 21 -15.01 -3.32 3.17
N GLY A 22 -15.20 -2.02 2.91
CA GLY A 22 -15.96 -1.11 3.78
C GLY A 22 -15.18 -0.62 5.03
N TYR A 23 -13.86 -0.74 5.02
CA TYR A 23 -12.97 -0.32 6.10
C TYR A 23 -12.42 1.10 5.92
N GLN A 24 -12.18 1.79 7.05
CA GLN A 24 -11.47 3.07 7.06
C GLN A 24 -9.96 2.85 7.05
N THR A 25 -9.28 3.31 5.98
CA THR A 25 -7.84 3.10 5.74
C THR A 25 -6.93 3.50 6.91
N LYS A 26 -7.25 4.60 7.61
CA LYS A 26 -6.43 5.11 8.71
C LYS A 26 -6.62 4.33 10.03
N GLU A 27 -7.72 3.60 10.14
CA GLU A 27 -8.15 2.91 11.38
C GLU A 27 -8.01 1.39 11.26
N THR A 28 -7.62 0.88 10.09
CA THR A 28 -7.53 -0.55 9.82
C THR A 28 -6.08 -0.93 9.60
N ALA A 29 -5.59 -1.95 10.32
CA ALA A 29 -4.27 -2.52 10.09
C ALA A 29 -4.37 -3.55 8.95
N LEU A 30 -4.13 -3.11 7.73
CA LEU A 30 -4.14 -3.97 6.54
C LEU A 30 -2.80 -3.95 5.78
N ALA A 31 -2.37 -5.11 5.29
CA ALA A 31 -1.24 -5.27 4.37
C ALA A 31 -1.58 -6.21 3.19
N ILE A 32 -1.00 -5.90 2.03
CA ILE A 32 -1.04 -6.71 0.81
C ILE A 32 0.32 -7.37 0.62
N ILE A 33 0.34 -8.69 0.43
CA ILE A 33 1.57 -9.48 0.30
C ILE A 33 1.70 -10.13 -1.08
N SER A 34 2.94 -10.22 -1.59
CA SER A 34 3.26 -11.04 -2.76
C SER A 34 3.21 -12.53 -2.41
N PRO A 35 3.15 -13.43 -3.41
CA PRO A 35 3.29 -14.87 -3.19
C PRO A 35 4.61 -15.27 -2.50
N THR A 36 5.63 -14.41 -2.59
CA THR A 36 6.93 -14.62 -1.94
C THR A 36 7.01 -14.01 -0.54
N GLY A 37 5.95 -13.39 -0.03
CA GLY A 37 5.92 -12.81 1.32
C GLY A 37 6.39 -11.36 1.42
N HIS A 38 6.63 -10.67 0.30
CA HIS A 38 6.96 -9.24 0.32
C HIS A 38 5.71 -8.42 0.60
N ILE A 39 5.81 -7.45 1.51
CA ILE A 39 4.74 -6.49 1.77
C ILE A 39 4.75 -5.46 0.64
N LEU A 40 3.79 -5.58 -0.27
CA LEU A 40 3.66 -4.72 -1.45
C LEU A 40 2.92 -3.43 -1.13
N SER A 41 1.99 -3.44 -0.18
CA SER A 41 1.28 -2.24 0.25
C SER A 41 0.83 -2.43 1.69
N SER A 42 0.77 -1.36 2.47
CA SER A 42 0.28 -1.41 3.84
C SER A 42 -0.43 -0.11 4.20
N THR A 43 -1.32 -0.20 5.17
CA THR A 43 -2.01 0.97 5.74
C THR A 43 -1.11 1.71 6.74
N PRO A 44 -1.40 2.99 7.02
CA PRO A 44 -0.68 3.74 8.05
C PRO A 44 -0.72 3.08 9.44
N LEU A 45 -1.87 2.49 9.83
CA LEU A 45 -1.99 1.82 11.11
C LEU A 45 -1.13 0.56 11.17
N PHE A 46 -1.10 -0.25 10.11
CA PHE A 46 -0.21 -1.41 10.03
C PHE A 46 1.25 -1.02 10.25
N ARG A 47 1.74 0.03 9.57
CA ARG A 47 3.11 0.53 9.75
C ARG A 47 3.38 1.08 11.14
N LYS A 48 2.38 1.72 11.76
CA LYS A 48 2.48 2.22 13.13
C LYS A 48 2.66 1.08 14.13
N VAL A 49 1.97 -0.04 13.92
CA VAL A 49 1.98 -1.21 14.81
C VAL A 49 3.23 -2.07 14.59
N TYR A 50 3.54 -2.40 13.34
CA TYR A 50 4.57 -3.38 13.00
C TYR A 50 5.88 -2.78 12.48
N GLY A 51 5.95 -1.47 12.29
CA GLY A 51 7.12 -0.75 11.79
C GLY A 51 6.97 -0.33 10.32
N SER A 52 7.47 0.87 10.01
CA SER A 52 7.41 1.43 8.66
C SER A 52 8.35 0.75 7.66
N ASN A 53 9.39 0.08 8.16
CA ASN A 53 10.43 -0.55 7.35
C ASN A 53 10.20 -2.06 7.18
N THR A 54 9.07 -2.57 7.65
CA THR A 54 8.68 -3.97 7.52
C THR A 54 8.31 -4.23 6.06
N ALA A 55 9.22 -4.87 5.34
CA ALA A 55 9.13 -5.13 3.91
C ALA A 55 8.80 -6.59 3.58
N HIS A 56 8.94 -7.49 4.56
CA HIS A 56 8.70 -8.92 4.41
C HIS A 56 7.92 -9.47 5.60
N ILE A 57 7.09 -10.49 5.37
CA ILE A 57 6.29 -11.14 6.43
C ILE A 57 7.14 -11.74 7.55
N ASP A 58 8.35 -12.22 7.24
CA ASP A 58 9.26 -12.81 8.25
C ASP A 58 9.81 -11.79 9.25
N GLN A 59 9.67 -10.49 8.95
CA GLN A 59 10.04 -9.41 9.87
C GLN A 59 8.92 -9.11 10.87
N LEU A 60 7.73 -9.67 10.68
CA LEU A 60 6.62 -9.51 11.61
C LEU A 60 6.93 -10.25 12.92
N PRO A 61 6.46 -9.73 14.07
CA PRO A 61 6.68 -10.35 15.37
C PRO A 61 5.78 -11.59 15.60
N PHE A 62 5.20 -12.15 14.55
CA PHE A 62 4.31 -13.29 14.56
C PHE A 62 4.38 -14.06 13.22
N ASN A 63 4.01 -15.35 13.26
CA ASN A 63 3.84 -16.16 12.06
C ASN A 63 2.44 -15.91 11.47
N ILE A 64 2.35 -15.62 10.17
CA ILE A 64 1.08 -15.25 9.53
C ILE A 64 0.10 -16.42 9.36
N ASP A 65 0.60 -17.66 9.29
CA ASP A 65 -0.23 -18.85 9.02
C ASP A 65 -0.99 -19.29 10.27
N ASN A 66 -0.39 -19.14 11.44
CA ASN A 66 -0.94 -19.60 12.71
C ASN A 66 -1.10 -18.50 13.78
N LEU A 67 -0.75 -17.26 13.43
CA LEU A 67 -0.84 -16.07 14.28
C LEU A 67 -0.02 -16.14 15.59
N SER A 68 0.91 -17.10 15.69
CA SER A 68 1.74 -17.28 16.88
C SER A 68 2.81 -16.20 16.99
N ILE A 69 2.97 -15.61 18.18
CA ILE A 69 4.00 -14.59 18.44
C ILE A 69 5.40 -15.23 18.43
N THR A 70 6.29 -14.65 17.64
CA THR A 70 7.71 -15.05 17.53
C THR A 70 8.64 -14.14 18.33
N ALA A 71 8.20 -12.91 18.63
CA ALA A 71 8.97 -11.93 19.39
C ALA A 71 9.23 -12.39 20.84
N ARG A 72 10.49 -12.27 21.27
CA ARG A 72 10.96 -12.68 22.60
C ARG A 72 11.11 -11.48 23.54
N GLY A 73 11.09 -11.74 24.85
CA GLY A 73 11.35 -10.71 25.87
C GLY A 73 10.20 -9.71 26.07
N LEU A 74 9.01 -10.00 25.53
CA LEU A 74 7.83 -9.15 25.74
C LEU A 74 7.31 -9.27 27.17
N SER A 75 6.94 -8.13 27.77
CA SER A 75 6.17 -8.12 29.01
C SER A 75 4.76 -8.69 28.78
N LYS A 76 4.07 -9.13 29.84
CA LYS A 76 2.68 -9.62 29.73
C LYS A 76 1.76 -8.62 29.03
N LYS A 77 1.87 -7.33 29.35
CA LYS A 77 1.09 -6.25 28.73
C LYS A 77 1.43 -6.07 27.26
N ALA A 78 2.73 -6.08 26.91
CA ALA A 78 3.15 -5.95 25.52
C ALA A 78 2.69 -7.14 24.67
N LYS A 79 2.75 -8.36 25.23
CA LYS A 79 2.25 -9.56 24.57
C LYS A 79 0.74 -9.47 24.33
N ALA A 80 -0.05 -9.14 25.35
CA ALA A 80 -1.50 -9.00 25.19
C ALA A 80 -1.90 -7.92 24.17
N ASN A 81 -1.21 -6.77 24.18
CA ASN A 81 -1.42 -5.73 23.17
C ASN A 81 -1.09 -6.23 21.76
N LEU A 82 -0.01 -7.00 21.60
CA LEU A 82 0.37 -7.57 20.31
C LEU A 82 -0.65 -8.63 19.84
N GLU A 83 -1.13 -9.49 20.74
CA GLU A 83 -2.20 -10.46 20.44
C GLU A 83 -3.46 -9.76 19.93
N ASP A 84 -3.87 -8.66 20.58
CA ASP A 84 -5.00 -7.84 20.14
C ASP A 84 -4.78 -7.24 18.74
N TRP A 85 -3.60 -6.67 18.48
CA TRP A 85 -3.27 -6.15 17.15
C TRP A 85 -3.28 -7.23 16.06
N ILE A 86 -2.72 -8.40 16.34
CA ILE A 86 -2.67 -9.53 15.40
C ILE A 86 -4.09 -9.96 15.04
N ALA A 87 -4.98 -10.08 16.05
CA ALA A 87 -6.37 -10.50 15.84
C ALA A 87 -7.17 -9.55 14.94
N HIS A 88 -6.80 -8.27 14.90
CA HIS A 88 -7.47 -7.23 14.09
C HIS A 88 -6.69 -6.85 12.82
N THR A 89 -5.58 -7.53 12.53
CA THR A 89 -4.78 -7.27 11.34
C THR A 89 -5.27 -8.09 10.16
N ILE A 90 -5.47 -7.42 9.01
CA ILE A 90 -5.88 -8.04 7.76
C ILE A 90 -4.65 -8.20 6.87
N ILE A 91 -4.36 -9.42 6.44
CA ILE A 91 -3.31 -9.71 5.46
C ILE A 91 -3.99 -10.33 4.25
N LEU A 92 -3.85 -9.69 3.09
CA LEU A 92 -4.42 -10.16 1.83
C LEU A 92 -3.31 -10.51 0.84
N PRO A 93 -3.49 -11.59 0.05
CA PRO A 93 -2.62 -11.83 -1.09
C PRO A 93 -2.85 -10.75 -2.16
N MET A 94 -1.81 -10.45 -2.93
CA MET A 94 -1.90 -9.56 -4.07
C MET A 94 -2.76 -10.18 -5.18
N ASP A 95 -3.84 -9.49 -5.56
CA ASP A 95 -4.56 -9.73 -6.81
C ASP A 95 -3.94 -8.86 -7.91
N TYR A 96 -3.10 -9.49 -8.74
CA TYR A 96 -2.37 -8.77 -9.79
C TYR A 96 -3.28 -8.28 -10.91
N ASP A 97 -4.33 -9.02 -11.28
CA ASP A 97 -5.22 -8.65 -12.38
C ASP A 97 -6.08 -7.45 -11.99
N LYS A 98 -6.66 -7.50 -10.78
CA LYS A 98 -7.42 -6.38 -10.20
C LYS A 98 -6.55 -5.14 -10.05
N SER A 99 -5.33 -5.30 -9.53
CA SER A 99 -4.41 -4.18 -9.33
C SER A 99 -3.91 -3.58 -10.64
N PHE A 100 -3.65 -4.42 -11.64
CA PHE A 100 -3.25 -3.97 -12.98
C PHE A 100 -4.37 -3.17 -13.64
N THR A 101 -5.60 -3.67 -13.59
CA THR A 101 -6.79 -2.99 -14.14
C THR A 101 -6.96 -1.60 -13.54
N LYS A 102 -6.91 -1.51 -12.22
CA LYS A 102 -6.96 -0.24 -11.46
C LYS A 102 -5.83 0.72 -11.80
N HIS A 103 -4.62 0.20 -11.98
CA HIS A 103 -3.48 1.02 -12.40
C HIS A 103 -3.69 1.61 -13.79
N GLN A 104 -4.25 0.83 -14.73
CA GLN A 104 -4.61 1.35 -16.05
C GLN A 104 -5.70 2.42 -15.99
N GLU A 105 -6.75 2.23 -15.19
CA GLU A 105 -7.80 3.24 -14.97
C GLU A 105 -7.22 4.55 -14.44
N LEU A 106 -6.27 4.47 -13.51
CA LEU A 106 -5.57 5.65 -12.97
C LEU A 106 -4.71 6.36 -14.03
N LEU A 107 -4.02 5.60 -14.88
CA LEU A 107 -3.25 6.18 -15.99
C LEU A 107 -4.16 6.90 -16.99
N HIS A 108 -5.31 6.31 -17.32
CA HIS A 108 -6.33 6.93 -18.17
C HIS A 108 -6.87 8.22 -17.55
N LEU A 109 -7.26 8.19 -16.27
CA LEU A 109 -7.74 9.39 -15.57
C LEU A 109 -6.72 10.53 -15.59
N LEU A 110 -5.44 10.22 -15.42
CA LEU A 110 -4.37 11.22 -15.48
C LEU A 110 -4.18 11.77 -16.90
N ALA A 111 -4.26 10.90 -17.92
CA ALA A 111 -4.11 11.28 -19.33
C ALA A 111 -5.29 12.10 -19.87
N ASP A 112 -6.49 11.93 -19.32
CA ASP A 112 -7.69 12.67 -19.72
C ASP A 112 -7.68 14.14 -19.25
N SER A 113 -6.75 14.50 -18.38
CA SER A 113 -6.61 15.87 -17.90
C SER A 113 -6.13 16.81 -19.02
N PRO A 114 -6.78 17.96 -19.25
CA PRO A 114 -6.44 18.86 -20.37
C PRO A 114 -5.04 19.48 -20.24
N ILE A 115 -4.47 19.45 -19.04
CA ILE A 115 -3.14 20.00 -18.75
C ILE A 115 -2.02 18.96 -18.90
N VAL A 116 -2.37 17.70 -19.18
CA VAL A 116 -1.43 16.59 -19.31
C VAL A 116 -1.16 16.31 -20.78
N GLU A 117 0.11 16.40 -21.18
CA GLU A 117 0.58 16.04 -22.52
C GLU A 117 0.79 14.53 -22.64
N SER A 118 1.38 13.91 -21.61
CA SER A 118 1.58 12.46 -21.55
C SER A 118 1.79 11.95 -20.13
N VAL A 119 1.45 10.67 -19.93
CA VAL A 119 1.69 9.93 -18.69
C VAL A 119 2.56 8.72 -18.99
N GLN A 120 3.66 8.58 -18.27
CA GLN A 120 4.56 7.43 -18.35
C GLN A 120 4.52 6.66 -17.03
N SER A 121 4.17 5.37 -17.09
CA SER A 121 4.34 4.49 -15.94
C SER A 121 5.82 4.14 -15.76
N LEU A 122 6.38 4.43 -14.59
CA LEU A 122 7.76 4.06 -14.22
C LEU A 122 7.78 2.75 -13.44
N THR A 123 6.82 2.60 -12.52
CA THR A 123 6.54 1.37 -11.77
C THR A 123 5.02 1.23 -11.64
N TYR A 124 4.55 0.15 -11.00
CA TYR A 124 3.14 0.00 -10.64
C TYR A 124 2.65 0.98 -9.56
N LYS A 125 3.55 1.78 -8.96
CA LYS A 125 3.21 2.84 -7.99
C LYS A 125 3.72 4.22 -8.38
N THR A 126 4.48 4.34 -9.46
CA THR A 126 5.17 5.58 -9.78
C THR A 126 4.90 5.93 -11.22
N VAL A 127 4.42 7.15 -11.43
CA VAL A 127 4.15 7.68 -12.77
C VAL A 127 4.87 9.02 -12.94
N LYS A 128 5.26 9.30 -14.18
CA LYS A 128 5.79 10.58 -14.60
C LYS A 128 4.77 11.25 -15.51
N ILE A 129 4.42 12.48 -15.18
CA ILE A 129 3.47 13.29 -15.96
C ILE A 129 4.25 14.41 -16.64
N HIS A 130 4.02 14.58 -17.92
CA HIS A 130 4.46 15.74 -18.69
C HIS A 130 3.27 16.66 -18.89
N PHE A 131 3.43 17.94 -18.52
CA PHE A 131 2.36 18.93 -18.65
C PHE A 131 2.45 19.67 -19.97
N SER A 132 1.28 20.01 -20.53
CA SER A 132 1.15 20.83 -21.72
C SER A 132 1.70 22.25 -21.48
N GLU A 133 2.47 22.79 -22.43
CA GLU A 133 3.06 24.14 -22.30
C GLU A 133 2.02 25.28 -22.38
N ALA A 134 0.78 24.97 -22.78
CA ALA A 134 -0.32 25.91 -23.00
C ALA A 134 -0.93 26.56 -21.74
N LEU A 135 -0.35 26.35 -20.55
CA LEU A 135 -0.82 26.94 -19.29
C LEU A 135 -0.14 28.29 -18.93
N ASN A 136 0.74 28.79 -19.80
CA ASN A 136 1.51 30.01 -19.56
C ASN A 136 1.00 31.26 -20.31
N ASP A 137 -0.16 31.19 -20.96
CA ASP A 137 -0.79 32.34 -21.65
C ASP A 137 -1.91 32.97 -20.82
#